data_AF-A0A2A4T5W5-F1
#
_entry.id   AF-A0A2A4T5W5-F1
#
_cell.length_a   1.000
_cell.length_b   1.000
_cell.length_c   1.000
_cell.angle_alpha   90.00
_cell.angle_beta   90.00
_cell.angle_gamma   90.00
#
_symmetry.space_group_name_H-M   'P 1'
#
loop_
_entity.id
_entity.type
_entity.pdbx_description
1 polymer ?
#
loop_
_entity_poly.entity_id
_entity_poly.type
_entity_poly.pdbx_seq_one_letter_code
_entity_poly.pdbx_strand_id
1 'polypeptide(L)'
;MKFKVGDKIRLREDSKHYTFGINNPKDTNGIIKSLRGINILVDWGGGITNYYMEKDLEFWYVRPLEELYKKIPTTGDLVGEDYVYIGMFIESNEYLSSEDIEKCRTLWEKYN
;
A
#
# COMPACT_ATOMS: atom_id res chain seq x y z
N MET A 1 8.71 13.88 -0.36
CA MET A 1 8.69 12.53 -0.94
C MET A 1 8.50 11.57 0.21
N LYS A 2 7.43 10.76 0.21
CA LYS A 2 7.04 9.95 1.37
C LYS A 2 7.74 8.59 1.48
N PHE A 3 8.34 8.13 0.39
CA PHE A 3 9.04 6.85 0.34
C PHE A 3 10.55 6.98 0.58
N LYS A 4 11.17 5.91 1.08
CA LYS A 4 12.63 5.76 1.22
C LYS A 4 13.16 4.51 0.53
N VAL A 5 14.47 4.46 0.28
CA VAL A 5 15.15 3.26 -0.24
C VAL A 5 14.95 2.11 0.73
N GLY A 6 14.61 0.93 0.20
CA GLY A 6 14.29 -0.27 0.96
C GLY A 6 12.81 -0.42 1.29
N ASP A 7 11.97 0.61 1.10
CA ASP A 7 10.54 0.45 1.30
C ASP A 7 9.94 -0.54 0.31
N LYS A 8 9.00 -1.33 0.82
CA LYS A 8 8.18 -2.24 0.04
C LYS A 8 6.91 -1.51 -0.41
N ILE A 9 6.65 -1.53 -1.72
CA ILE A 9 5.57 -0.76 -2.34
C ILE A 9 4.79 -1.61 -3.33
N ARG A 10 3.68 -1.07 -3.81
CA ARG A 10 2.90 -1.58 -4.94
C ARG A 10 2.59 -0.44 -5.91
N LEU A 11 2.20 -0.81 -7.13
CA LEU A 11 1.58 0.12 -8.06
C LEU A 11 0.13 0.35 -7.65
N ARG A 12 -0.30 1.60 -7.60
CA ARG A 12 -1.72 1.94 -7.42
C ARG A 12 -2.52 1.48 -8.62
N GLU A 13 -3.71 0.94 -8.39
CA GLU A 13 -4.58 0.44 -9.47
C GLU A 13 -5.02 1.54 -10.45
N ASP A 14 -5.11 2.78 -9.97
CA ASP A 14 -5.44 3.98 -10.76
C ASP A 14 -4.24 4.58 -11.52
N SER A 15 -3.02 4.08 -11.31
CA SER A 15 -1.86 4.53 -12.06
C SER A 15 -1.94 4.05 -13.52
N LYS A 16 -1.59 4.93 -14.46
CA LYS A 16 -1.42 4.56 -15.87
C LYS A 16 -0.41 3.43 -16.06
N HIS A 17 0.59 3.33 -15.17
CA HIS A 17 1.55 2.24 -15.17
C HIS A 17 0.91 0.89 -14.82
N TYR A 18 -0.11 0.89 -13.96
CA TYR A 18 -0.88 -0.31 -13.63
C TYR A 18 -1.88 -0.67 -14.74
N THR A 19 -2.61 0.31 -15.28
CA THR A 19 -3.65 0.06 -16.29
C THR A 19 -3.08 -0.32 -17.65
N PHE A 20 -2.05 0.39 -18.13
CA PHE A 20 -1.56 0.29 -19.53
C PHE A 20 -0.12 -0.24 -19.66
N GLY A 21 0.58 -0.48 -18.55
CA GLY A 21 1.97 -0.92 -18.59
C GLY A 21 2.12 -2.39 -18.96
N ILE A 22 2.46 -2.67 -20.23
CA ILE A 22 2.67 -4.03 -20.75
C ILE A 22 3.76 -4.81 -19.98
N ASN A 23 4.71 -4.11 -19.35
CA ASN A 23 5.84 -4.70 -18.63
C ASN A 23 5.88 -4.35 -17.13
N ASN A 24 4.79 -3.79 -16.59
CA ASN A 24 4.72 -3.51 -15.16
C ASN A 24 4.07 -4.68 -14.43
N PRO A 25 4.73 -5.26 -13.44
CA PRO A 25 4.17 -6.40 -12.75
C PRO A 25 3.02 -5.92 -11.85
N LYS A 26 1.83 -6.42 -12.16
CA LYS A 26 0.60 -6.14 -11.42
C LYS A 26 0.52 -7.01 -10.17
N ASP A 27 -0.17 -6.52 -9.16
CA ASP A 27 -0.51 -7.27 -7.95
C ASP A 27 0.68 -7.85 -7.17
N THR A 28 1.91 -7.44 -7.51
CA THR A 28 3.13 -7.83 -6.81
C THR A 28 3.64 -6.68 -5.94
N ASN A 29 4.60 -6.99 -5.08
CA ASN A 29 5.33 -6.00 -4.30
C ASN A 29 6.69 -5.73 -4.93
N GLY A 30 7.08 -4.46 -4.95
CA GLY A 30 8.40 -4.01 -5.35
C GLY A 30 9.17 -3.44 -4.16
N ILE A 31 10.48 -3.32 -4.32
CA ILE A 31 11.38 -2.68 -3.36
C ILE A 31 12.00 -1.45 -4.01
N ILE A 32 11.96 -0.31 -3.33
CA ILE A 32 12.61 0.90 -3.81
C ILE A 32 14.12 0.75 -3.72
N LYS A 33 14.81 0.92 -4.85
CA LYS A 33 16.28 0.83 -4.95
C LYS A 33 16.96 2.18 -4.97
N SER A 34 16.33 3.19 -5.54
CA SER A 34 16.91 4.54 -5.60
C SER A 34 15.85 5.63 -5.77
N LEU A 35 16.16 6.81 -5.22
CA LEU A 35 15.36 8.02 -5.38
C LEU A 35 16.22 9.06 -6.10
N ARG A 36 15.75 9.59 -7.23
CA ARG A 36 16.47 10.57 -8.05
C ARG A 36 15.52 11.70 -8.47
N GLY A 37 15.50 12.78 -7.70
CA GLY A 37 14.54 13.88 -7.90
C GLY A 37 13.12 13.35 -7.74
N ILE A 38 12.29 13.46 -8.77
CA ILE A 38 10.91 12.92 -8.75
C ILE A 38 10.81 11.44 -9.16
N ASN A 39 11.90 10.84 -9.64
CA ASN A 39 11.91 9.47 -10.15
C ASN A 39 12.29 8.47 -9.05
N ILE A 40 11.50 7.41 -8.94
CA ILE A 40 11.65 6.32 -7.98
C ILE A 40 11.96 5.04 -8.77
N LEU A 41 13.15 4.48 -8.59
CA LEU A 41 13.50 3.19 -9.17
C LEU A 41 13.01 2.08 -8.25
N VAL A 42 12.17 1.20 -8.79
CA VAL A 42 11.63 0.03 -8.08
C VAL A 42 12.13 -1.24 -8.75
N ASP A 43 12.56 -2.18 -7.91
CA ASP A 43 12.88 -3.56 -8.26
C ASP A 43 11.72 -4.46 -7.88
N TRP A 44 11.17 -5.16 -8.86
CA TRP A 44 10.02 -6.03 -8.71
C TRP A 44 10.38 -7.52 -8.61
N GLY A 45 11.68 -7.83 -8.57
CA GLY A 45 12.19 -9.20 -8.65
C GLY A 45 12.28 -9.73 -10.08
N GLY A 46 12.97 -10.85 -10.25
CA GLY A 46 13.13 -11.50 -11.57
C GLY A 46 13.89 -10.67 -12.61
N GLY A 47 14.69 -9.69 -12.18
CA GLY A 47 15.41 -8.76 -13.07
C GLY A 47 14.56 -7.60 -13.61
N ILE A 48 13.32 -7.48 -13.17
CA ILE A 48 12.40 -6.42 -13.60
C ILE A 48 12.60 -5.19 -12.73
N THR A 49 13.06 -4.10 -13.34
CA THR A 49 13.18 -2.79 -12.68
C THR A 49 12.57 -1.71 -13.55
N ASN A 50 11.95 -0.70 -12.93
CA ASN A 50 11.37 0.42 -13.67
C ASN A 50 11.28 1.69 -12.80
N TYR A 51 11.11 2.83 -13.47
CA TYR A 51 10.96 4.14 -12.82
C TYR A 51 9.50 4.56 -12.73
N TYR A 52 9.16 5.16 -11.59
CA TYR A 52 7.81 5.66 -11.29
C TYR A 52 7.88 7.03 -10.62
N MET A 53 6.76 7.74 -10.59
CA MET A 53 6.58 8.88 -9.70
C MET A 53 5.91 8.44 -8.40
N GLU A 54 6.02 9.26 -7.36
CA GLU A 54 5.37 9.01 -6.07
C GLU A 54 3.86 8.74 -6.20
N LYS A 55 3.19 9.46 -7.10
CA LYS A 55 1.74 9.32 -7.34
C LYS A 55 1.33 7.98 -7.95
N ASP A 56 2.26 7.20 -8.47
CA ASP A 56 1.99 5.90 -9.10
C ASP A 56 2.06 4.76 -8.09
N LEU A 57 2.57 5.03 -6.88
CA LEU A 57 2.93 4.02 -5.89
C LEU A 57 2.12 4.17 -4.60
N GLU A 58 2.00 3.06 -3.89
CA GLU A 58 1.45 2.97 -2.54
C GLU A 58 2.26 2.00 -1.69
N PHE A 59 2.14 2.13 -0.37
CA PHE A 59 2.76 1.15 0.51
C PHE A 59 2.08 -0.22 0.37
N TRP A 60 2.88 -1.28 0.51
CA TRP A 60 2.45 -2.66 0.21
C TRP A 60 1.23 -3.15 1.00
N TYR A 61 1.01 -2.58 2.18
CA TYR A 61 -0.10 -2.93 3.07
C TYR A 61 -1.42 -2.23 2.71
N VAL A 62 -1.43 -1.20 1.87
CA VAL A 62 -2.66 -0.42 1.56
C VAL A 62 -3.77 -1.34 1.05
N ARG A 63 -3.48 -2.17 0.04
CA ARG A 63 -4.47 -3.11 -0.50
C ARG A 63 -4.97 -4.16 0.51
N PRO A 64 -4.12 -4.86 1.29
CA PRO A 64 -4.59 -5.66 2.42
C PRO A 64 -5.50 -4.90 3.38
N LEU A 65 -5.24 -3.60 3.64
CA LEU A 65 -6.11 -2.78 4.47
C LEU A 65 -7.45 -2.50 3.79
N GLU A 66 -7.51 -2.27 2.48
CA GLU A 66 -8.77 -2.13 1.73
C GLU A 66 -9.62 -3.40 1.78
N GLU A 67 -8.99 -4.57 1.73
CA GLU A 67 -9.69 -5.86 1.91
C GLU A 67 -10.23 -6.02 3.32
N LEU A 68 -9.44 -5.62 4.33
CA LEU A 68 -9.89 -5.62 5.73
C LEU A 68 -11.06 -4.66 5.93
N TYR A 69 -10.96 -3.45 5.39
CA TYR A 69 -11.96 -2.40 5.51
C TYR A 69 -13.34 -2.85 5.04
N LYS A 70 -13.40 -3.64 3.96
CA LYS A 70 -14.66 -4.23 3.43
C LYS A 70 -15.27 -5.30 4.35
N LYS A 71 -14.50 -5.89 5.26
CA LYS A 71 -14.95 -6.94 6.21
C LYS A 71 -15.42 -6.37 7.54
N ILE A 72 -14.98 -5.17 7.90
CA ILE A 72 -15.40 -4.51 9.13
C ILE A 72 -16.89 -4.13 8.95
N PRO A 73 -17.79 -4.57 9.85
CA PRO A 73 -19.19 -4.15 9.82
C PRO A 73 -19.28 -2.62 9.81
N THR A 74 -20.36 -2.04 9.28
CA THR A 74 -20.58 -0.57 9.28
C THR A 74 -21.82 -0.16 10.07
N THR A 75 -22.52 -1.13 10.69
CA THR A 75 -23.71 -0.92 11.51
C THR A 75 -23.60 -1.68 12.84
N GLY A 76 -23.85 -1.00 13.98
CA GLY A 76 -23.86 -1.58 15.33
C GLY A 76 -23.17 -0.68 16.39
N ASP A 77 -23.28 -1.03 17.68
CA ASP A 77 -22.87 -0.18 18.81
C ASP A 77 -21.34 -0.03 19.01
N LEU A 78 -20.53 -0.90 18.39
CA LEU A 78 -19.05 -0.91 18.50
C LEU A 78 -18.36 -0.66 17.15
N VAL A 79 -19.08 -0.10 16.18
CA VAL A 79 -18.77 -0.21 14.76
C VAL A 79 -18.12 1.06 14.15
N GLY A 80 -17.77 2.05 14.98
CA GLY A 80 -17.09 3.26 14.49
C GLY A 80 -15.56 3.14 14.39
N GLU A 81 -14.92 2.64 15.44
CA GLU A 81 -13.50 2.94 15.66
C GLU A 81 -12.55 2.16 14.76
N ASP A 82 -12.74 0.85 14.62
CA ASP A 82 -11.88 0.02 13.75
C ASP A 82 -12.02 0.44 12.28
N TYR A 83 -13.24 0.73 11.84
CA TYR A 83 -13.53 1.19 10.48
C TYR A 83 -12.85 2.55 10.21
N VAL A 84 -13.04 3.52 11.10
CA VAL A 84 -12.39 4.84 10.99
C VAL A 84 -10.86 4.70 10.99
N TYR A 85 -10.31 3.89 11.90
CA TYR A 85 -8.87 3.70 12.04
C TYR A 85 -8.24 3.11 10.77
N ILE A 86 -8.81 2.04 10.20
CA ILE A 86 -8.31 1.45 8.95
C ILE A 86 -8.51 2.40 7.76
N GLY A 87 -9.65 3.09 7.69
CA GLY A 87 -9.95 4.07 6.64
C GLY A 87 -8.92 5.20 6.58
N MET A 88 -8.49 5.72 7.74
CA MET A 88 -7.47 6.76 7.83
C MET A 88 -6.13 6.33 7.20
N PHE A 89 -5.72 5.08 7.35
CA PHE A 89 -4.46 4.58 6.78
C PHE A 89 -4.50 4.34 5.29
N ILE A 90 -5.64 3.87 4.78
CA ILE A 90 -5.86 3.72 3.34
C ILE A 90 -5.80 5.11 2.68
N GLU A 91 -6.54 6.07 3.24
CA GLU A 91 -6.63 7.43 2.68
C GLU A 91 -5.28 8.17 2.74
N SER A 92 -4.58 8.10 3.87
CA SER A 92 -3.29 8.78 4.02
C SER A 92 -2.21 8.15 3.13
N ASN A 93 -2.22 6.82 2.97
CA ASN A 93 -1.17 6.07 2.29
C ASN A 93 0.23 6.53 2.77
N GLU A 94 0.35 6.74 4.09
CA GLU A 94 1.59 7.11 4.77
C GLU A 94 2.28 5.87 5.34
N TYR A 95 3.55 6.05 5.73
CA TYR A 95 4.34 5.00 6.36
C TYR A 95 3.75 4.65 7.72
N LEU A 96 3.34 3.40 7.91
CA LEU A 96 2.83 2.91 9.19
C LEU A 96 3.99 2.57 10.11
N SER A 97 3.86 2.98 11.38
CA SER A 97 4.79 2.53 12.42
C SER A 97 4.66 1.03 12.65
N SER A 98 5.66 0.41 13.28
CA SER A 98 5.57 -1.01 13.64
C SER A 98 4.38 -1.31 14.56
N GLU A 99 4.01 -0.35 15.42
CA GLU A 99 2.84 -0.45 16.30
C GLU A 99 1.53 -0.43 15.49
N ASP A 100 1.40 0.49 14.53
CA ASP A 100 0.23 0.55 13.65
C ASP A 100 0.11 -0.72 12.79
N ILE A 101 1.23 -1.25 12.29
CA ILE A 101 1.26 -2.51 11.55
C ILE A 101 0.74 -3.65 12.43
N GLU A 102 1.21 -3.76 13.68
CA GLU A 102 0.77 -4.82 14.59
C GLU A 102 -0.71 -4.68 14.98
N LYS A 103 -1.19 -3.45 15.15
CA LYS A 103 -2.62 -3.20 15.37
C LYS A 103 -3.45 -3.60 14.14
N CYS A 104 -2.98 -3.28 12.93
CA CYS A 104 -3.64 -3.73 11.70
C CYS A 104 -3.67 -5.26 11.57
N ARG A 105 -2.61 -5.96 12.02
CA ARG A 105 -2.58 -7.43 12.05
C ARG A 105 -3.58 -8.00 13.06
N THR A 106 -3.66 -7.43 14.26
CA THR A 106 -4.67 -7.80 15.26
C THR A 106 -6.08 -7.64 14.70
N LEU A 107 -6.35 -6.54 14.00
CA LEU A 107 -7.65 -6.32 13.34
C LEU A 107 -7.89 -7.31 12.20
N TRP A 108 -6.86 -7.64 11.42
CA TRP A 108 -6.97 -8.66 10.38
C TRP A 108 -7.41 -10.01 10.94
N GLU A 109 -6.79 -10.46 12.05
CA GLU A 109 -7.14 -11.71 12.75
C GLU A 109 -8.52 -11.66 13.40
N LYS A 110 -9.00 -10.47 13.81
CA LYS A 110 -10.35 -10.30 14.38
C LYS A 110 -11.46 -10.51 13.34
N TYR A 111 -11.23 -10.13 12.09
CA TYR A 111 -12.25 -10.12 11.03
C TYR A 111 -12.02 -11.20 9.94
N ASN A 112 -11.06 -12.12 10.12
CA ASN A 112 -10.80 -13.29 9.27
C ASN A 112 -10.73 -14.56 10.10
#